data_AF-X6LNZ0-F1
#
_entry.id   AF-X6LNZ0-F1
#
_cell.length_a   1.000
_cell.length_b   1.000
_cell.length_c   1.000
_cell.angle_alpha   90.00
_cell.angle_beta   90.00
_cell.angle_gamma   90.00
#
_symmetry.space_group_name_H-M   'P 1'
#
loop_
_entity.id
_entity.type
_entity.pdbx_description
1 polymer ?
#
loop_
_entity_poly.entity_id
_entity_poly.type
_entity_poly.pdbx_seq_one_letter_code
_entity_poly.pdbx_strand_id
1 'polypeptide(L)'
;MSNQVFQALKELPIPLSQSQCVLHKHEFLICGGKGERACYSYHTLRNEYKFICEYPSDVQLFGHCVVKLVDSNNNNDKDNNQITLLSFGSTWGGSNAHTLVMKYVSVWSDDNNNDKNKNK
;
A
#
# COMPACT_ATOMS: atom_id res chain seq x y z
N MET A 1 8.79 -7.06 -29.03
CA MET A 1 8.11 -7.00 -27.71
C MET A 1 6.87 -7.87 -27.81
N SER A 2 6.72 -8.87 -26.95
CA SER A 2 5.58 -9.80 -27.00
C SER A 2 4.28 -9.03 -26.75
N ASN A 3 3.31 -9.20 -27.65
CA ASN A 3 1.99 -8.56 -27.61
C ASN A 3 1.07 -9.23 -26.56
N GLN A 4 1.59 -9.47 -25.36
CA GLN A 4 0.86 -10.12 -24.27
C GLN A 4 0.11 -9.06 -23.46
N VAL A 5 -1.20 -9.23 -23.35
CA VAL A 5 -2.08 -8.37 -22.54
C VAL A 5 -1.81 -8.54 -21.04
N PHE A 6 -1.32 -9.73 -20.64
CA PHE A 6 -0.95 -10.05 -19.26
C PHE A 6 0.51 -10.46 -19.17
N GLN A 7 1.20 -9.93 -18.16
CA GLN A 7 2.56 -10.31 -17.80
C GLN A 7 2.55 -10.83 -16.35
N ALA A 8 3.17 -11.99 -16.12
CA ALA A 8 3.39 -12.48 -14.77
C ALA A 8 4.43 -11.60 -14.06
N LEU A 9 4.10 -11.16 -12.85
CA LEU A 9 4.99 -10.42 -11.95
C LEU A 9 5.43 -11.32 -10.80
N LYS A 10 6.26 -10.80 -9.88
CA LYS A 10 6.69 -11.53 -8.69
C LYS A 10 5.47 -11.96 -7.89
N GLU A 11 5.45 -13.22 -7.48
CA GLU A 11 4.39 -13.75 -6.64
C GLU A 11 4.36 -13.05 -5.28
N LEU A 12 3.15 -12.97 -4.71
CA LEU A 12 2.97 -12.39 -3.39
C LEU A 12 3.69 -13.23 -2.33
N PRO A 13 4.30 -12.60 -1.32
CA PRO A 13 4.96 -13.33 -0.23
C PRO A 13 3.97 -14.10 0.64
N ILE A 14 2.68 -13.74 0.58
CA ILE A 14 1.60 -14.33 1.36
C ILE A 14 0.30 -14.41 0.53
N PRO A 15 -0.61 -15.37 0.83
CA PRO A 15 -1.95 -15.38 0.24
C PRO A 15 -2.75 -14.15 0.68
N LEU A 16 -3.29 -13.42 -0.29
CA LEU A 16 -4.13 -12.25 -0.04
C LEU A 16 -5.56 -12.50 -0.50
N SER A 17 -6.53 -12.17 0.33
CA SER A 17 -7.96 -12.24 0.00
C SER A 17 -8.63 -10.94 0.42
N GLN A 18 -9.36 -10.29 -0.49
CA GLN A 18 -10.09 -9.03 -0.23
C GLN A 18 -9.21 -7.89 0.32
N SER A 19 -7.91 -7.91 0.00
CA SER A 19 -6.96 -6.87 0.37
C SER A 19 -7.26 -5.54 -0.31
N GLN A 20 -7.03 -4.45 0.41
CA GLN A 20 -7.12 -3.10 -0.15
C GLN A 20 -5.74 -2.63 -0.59
N CYS A 21 -5.68 -1.99 -1.75
CA CYS A 21 -4.44 -1.51 -2.32
C CYS A 21 -4.50 -0.01 -2.61
N VAL A 22 -3.41 0.71 -2.33
CA VAL A 22 -3.27 2.14 -2.59
C VAL A 22 -2.00 2.41 -3.40
N LEU A 23 -2.14 3.13 -4.52
CA LEU A 23 -1.00 3.56 -5.32
C LEU A 23 -0.34 4.81 -4.73
N HIS A 24 0.97 4.78 -4.59
CA HIS A 24 1.79 5.94 -4.28
C HIS A 24 3.10 5.91 -5.06
N LYS A 25 3.25 6.81 -6.05
CA LYS A 25 4.41 6.85 -6.95
C LYS A 25 4.63 5.49 -7.64
N HIS A 26 5.79 4.86 -7.44
CA HIS A 26 6.13 3.54 -7.98
C HIS A 26 5.82 2.40 -7.01
N GLU A 27 4.99 2.64 -6.01
CA GLU A 27 4.64 1.67 -4.98
C GLU A 27 3.15 1.38 -4.96
N PHE A 28 2.80 0.10 -4.87
CA PHE A 28 1.48 -0.36 -4.44
C PHE A 28 1.56 -0.75 -2.97
N LEU A 29 0.87 0.00 -2.12
CA LEU A 29 0.66 -0.36 -0.73
C LEU A 29 -0.48 -1.36 -0.68
N ILE A 30 -0.24 -2.49 -0.06
CA ILE A 30 -1.20 -3.55 0.20
C ILE A 30 -1.47 -3.52 1.69
N CYS A 31 -2.72 -3.30 2.08
CA CYS A 31 -3.09 -3.08 3.48
C CYS A 31 -3.95 -4.25 3.98
N GLY A 32 -3.31 -5.29 4.52
CA GLY A 32 -4.01 -6.45 5.11
C GLY A 32 -4.97 -7.15 4.15
N GLY A 33 -5.93 -7.89 4.70
CA GLY A 33 -6.95 -8.64 3.97
C GLY A 33 -7.78 -9.53 4.91
N LYS A 34 -8.70 -10.32 4.35
CA LYS A 34 -9.47 -11.30 5.13
C LYS A 34 -8.51 -12.31 5.79
N GLY A 35 -8.41 -12.24 7.11
CA GLY A 35 -7.53 -13.12 7.90
C GLY A 35 -6.05 -12.75 7.82
N GLU A 36 -5.70 -11.63 7.18
CA GLU A 36 -4.33 -11.17 7.02
C GLU A 36 -4.19 -9.74 7.55
N ARG A 37 -3.25 -9.51 8.47
CA ARG A 37 -3.03 -8.21 9.10
C ARG A 37 -1.82 -7.47 8.53
N ALA A 38 -0.91 -8.17 7.88
CA ALA A 38 0.33 -7.63 7.36
C ALA A 38 0.10 -6.69 6.17
N CYS A 39 0.85 -5.61 6.16
CA CYS A 39 0.89 -4.60 5.12
C CYS A 39 2.22 -4.67 4.38
N TYR A 40 2.19 -4.51 3.06
CA TYR A 40 3.36 -4.58 2.20
C TYR A 40 3.39 -3.41 1.22
N SER A 41 4.58 -3.00 0.81
CA SER A 41 4.81 -2.13 -0.34
C SER A 41 5.39 -2.97 -1.47
N TYR A 42 4.74 -2.97 -2.62
CA TYR A 42 5.22 -3.57 -3.85
C TYR A 42 5.76 -2.48 -4.79
N HIS A 43 7.04 -2.56 -5.14
CA HIS A 43 7.67 -1.58 -6.02
C HIS A 43 7.56 -2.02 -7.49
N THR A 44 6.82 -1.26 -8.30
CA THR A 44 6.45 -1.62 -9.68
C THR A 44 7.63 -1.77 -10.62
N LEU A 45 8.64 -0.89 -10.50
CA LEU A 45 9.84 -0.95 -11.33
C LEU A 45 10.84 -2.04 -10.91
N ARG A 46 10.86 -2.39 -9.62
CA ARG A 46 11.81 -3.36 -9.06
C ARG A 46 11.25 -4.77 -9.01
N ASN A 47 9.93 -4.91 -9.13
CA ASN A 47 9.23 -6.19 -9.00
C ASN A 47 9.54 -6.86 -7.66
N GLU A 48 9.48 -6.08 -6.57
CA GLU A 48 9.85 -6.51 -5.21
C GLU A 48 8.85 -6.05 -4.16
N TYR A 49 8.71 -6.85 -3.11
CA TYR A 49 7.86 -6.57 -1.95
C TYR A 49 8.73 -6.25 -0.73
N LYS A 50 8.31 -5.27 0.08
CA LYS A 50 8.82 -5.00 1.42
C LYS A 50 7.67 -4.99 2.43
N PHE A 51 7.89 -5.61 3.57
CA PHE A 51 6.98 -5.52 4.71
C PHE A 51 6.96 -4.08 5.25
N ILE A 52 5.79 -3.62 5.70
CA ILE A 52 5.60 -2.30 6.30
C ILE A 52 5.30 -2.44 7.80
N CYS A 53 4.16 -3.05 8.12
CA CYS A 53 3.64 -3.21 9.48
C CYS A 53 2.48 -4.21 9.49
N GLU A 54 1.86 -4.43 10.64
CA GLU A 54 0.57 -5.13 10.75
C GLU A 54 -0.50 -4.17 11.29
N TYR A 55 -1.76 -4.43 10.93
CA TYR A 55 -2.91 -3.89 11.66
C TYR A 55 -2.91 -4.36 13.12
N PRO A 56 -3.50 -3.60 14.06
CA PRO A 56 -3.73 -4.06 15.43
C PRO A 56 -4.43 -5.43 15.49
N SER A 57 -4.17 -6.21 16.54
CA SER A 57 -4.65 -7.61 16.67
C SER A 57 -6.16 -7.74 16.88
N ASP A 58 -6.80 -6.67 17.33
CA ASP A 58 -8.24 -6.55 17.57
C ASP A 58 -9.03 -6.09 16.33
N VAL A 59 -8.36 -5.71 15.24
CA VAL A 59 -9.00 -5.21 14.01
C VAL A 59 -9.33 -6.36 13.05
N GLN A 60 -10.58 -6.39 12.58
CA GLN A 60 -11.03 -7.34 11.56
C GLN A 60 -11.19 -6.66 10.19
N LEU A 61 -10.70 -7.32 9.15
CA LEU A 61 -10.56 -6.72 7.81
C LEU A 61 -11.52 -7.31 6.75
N PHE A 62 -12.56 -8.05 7.16
CA PHE A 62 -13.52 -8.71 6.25
C PHE A 62 -14.48 -7.76 5.51
N GLY A 63 -14.38 -6.44 5.73
CA GLY A 63 -15.21 -5.42 5.10
C GLY A 63 -14.60 -4.03 5.24
N HIS A 64 -13.29 -3.93 5.02
CA HIS A 64 -12.54 -2.69 5.21
C HIS A 64 -12.22 -2.00 3.88
N CYS A 65 -12.11 -0.68 3.95
CA CYS A 65 -11.71 0.22 2.89
C CYS A 65 -10.48 1.00 3.35
N VAL A 66 -9.56 1.27 2.43
CA VAL A 66 -8.39 2.12 2.67
C VAL A 66 -8.36 3.18 1.58
N VAL A 67 -8.35 4.44 1.99
CA VAL A 67 -8.28 5.57 1.05
C VAL A 67 -7.07 6.43 1.37
N LYS A 68 -6.45 6.97 0.32
CA LYS A 68 -5.41 7.97 0.45
C LYS A 68 -6.04 9.34 0.70
N LEU A 69 -5.64 10.00 1.77
CA LEU A 69 -5.99 11.41 1.99
C LEU A 69 -5.05 12.28 1.15
N VAL A 70 -5.62 13.15 0.32
CA VAL A 70 -4.88 14.11 -0.51
C VAL A 70 -5.15 15.50 0.05
N ASP A 71 -4.09 16.21 0.44
CA ASP A 71 -4.22 17.60 0.90
C ASP A 71 -4.08 18.55 -0.30
N SER A 72 -5.18 19.18 -0.69
CA SER A 72 -5.19 20.12 -1.82
C SER A 72 -4.40 21.40 -1.56
N ASN A 73 -4.05 21.71 -0.31
CA ASN A 73 -3.33 22.94 0.03
C ASN A 73 -1.81 22.77 0.03
N ASN A 74 -1.30 21.54 -0.08
CA ASN A 74 0.13 21.25 0.00
C ASN A 74 0.63 20.72 -1.35
N ASN A 75 1.09 21.63 -2.21
CA ASN A 75 1.62 21.32 -3.55
C ASN A 75 2.86 20.37 -3.54
N ASN A 76 3.39 20.03 -2.36
CA ASN A 76 4.54 19.15 -2.19
C ASN A 76 4.18 17.66 -2.15
N ASP A 77 2.90 17.28 -2.23
CA ASP A 77 2.45 15.87 -2.19
C ASP A 77 3.01 15.01 -3.34
N LYS A 78 3.46 15.62 -4.44
CA LYS A 78 4.12 14.91 -5.54
C LYS A 78 5.53 14.45 -5.18
N ASP A 79 6.25 15.25 -4.39
CA ASP A 79 7.64 14.96 -4.01
C ASP A 79 7.73 14.33 -2.63
N ASN A 80 6.68 14.40 -1.82
CA ASN A 80 6.68 13.81 -0.49
C ASN A 80 6.71 12.28 -0.54
N ASN A 81 7.65 11.68 0.18
CA ASN A 81 7.71 10.22 0.39
C ASN A 81 6.74 9.76 1.47
N GLN A 82 6.07 10.70 2.13
CA GLN A 82 5.08 10.43 3.16
C GLN A 82 3.66 10.66 2.62
N ILE A 83 2.74 9.78 3.02
CA ILE A 83 1.30 9.95 2.78
C ILE A 83 0.52 9.59 4.04
N THR A 84 -0.73 10.04 4.08
CA THR A 84 -1.69 9.64 5.10
C THR A 84 -2.79 8.80 4.47
N LEU A 85 -3.05 7.63 5.05
CA LEU A 85 -4.13 6.74 4.67
C LEU A 85 -5.19 6.75 5.78
N LEU A 86 -6.46 6.67 5.38
CA LEU A 86 -7.59 6.42 6.27
C LEU A 86 -8.08 5.01 6.00
N SER A 87 -8.01 4.16 7.03
CA SER A 87 -8.55 2.80 7.01
C SER A 87 -9.81 2.76 7.85
N PHE A 88 -10.89 2.26 7.30
CA PHE A 88 -12.15 2.14 8.02
C PHE A 88 -12.96 0.99 7.49
N GLY A 89 -13.80 0.42 8.33
CA GLY A 89 -14.58 -0.74 7.94
C GLY A 89 -15.40 -1.28 9.09
N SER A 90 -16.16 -2.31 8.79
CA SER A 90 -16.85 -3.15 9.76
C SER A 90 -17.15 -4.50 9.12
N THR A 91 -17.54 -5.47 9.93
CA THR A 91 -18.02 -6.75 9.43
C THR A 91 -19.53 -6.71 9.17
N TRP A 92 -20.09 -7.82 8.67
CA TRP A 92 -21.52 -7.96 8.44
C TRP A 92 -22.30 -7.65 9.72
N GLY A 93 -23.28 -6.74 9.64
CA GLY A 93 -24.05 -6.28 10.79
C GLY A 93 -23.37 -5.19 11.63
N GLY A 94 -22.26 -4.61 11.16
CA GLY A 94 -21.64 -3.42 11.76
C GLY A 94 -20.77 -3.68 12.99
N SER A 95 -20.52 -4.95 13.36
CA SER A 95 -19.60 -5.30 14.44
C SER A 95 -18.14 -5.16 14.00
N ASN A 96 -17.25 -5.00 14.97
CA ASN A 96 -15.80 -4.81 14.76
C ASN A 96 -15.51 -3.62 13.84
N ALA A 97 -16.29 -2.54 14.00
CA ALA A 97 -16.04 -1.32 13.26
C ALA A 97 -14.73 -0.66 13.71
N HIS A 98 -13.94 -0.18 12.76
CA HIS A 98 -12.73 0.58 13.04
C HIS A 98 -12.64 1.79 12.12
N THR A 99 -11.95 2.82 12.62
CA THR A 99 -11.50 3.98 11.83
C THR A 99 -10.10 4.32 12.33
N LEU A 100 -9.11 4.18 11.47
CA LEU A 100 -7.69 4.28 11.76
C LEU A 100 -6.99 5.21 10.77
N VAL A 101 -6.06 6.01 11.27
CA VAL A 101 -5.15 6.80 10.44
C VAL A 101 -3.80 6.10 10.39
N MET A 102 -3.29 5.84 9.19
CA MET A 102 -1.95 5.31 8.96
C MET A 102 -1.11 6.37 8.27
N LYS A 103 -0.04 6.80 8.95
CA LYS A 103 1.00 7.63 8.34
C LYS A 103 2.05 6.70 7.76
N TYR A 104 2.21 6.70 6.44
CA TYR A 104 3.17 5.87 5.74
C TYR A 104 4.31 6.72 5.20
N VAL A 105 5.54 6.27 5.40
CA VAL A 105 6.74 6.80 4.73
C VAL A 105 7.27 5.68 3.84
N SER A 106 7.58 6.01 2.59
CA SER A 106 8.10 5.05 1.62
C SER A 106 9.30 4.28 2.17
N VAL A 107 9.19 2.95 2.21
CA VAL A 107 10.28 2.02 2.57
C VAL A 107 11.33 1.86 1.44
N TRP A 108 11.21 2.68 0.40
CA TRP A 108 12.12 2.75 -0.76
C TRP A 108 12.78 4.13 -0.88
N SER A 109 12.53 5.04 0.07
CA SER A 109 13.03 6.42 0.09
C SER A 109 14.56 6.54 -0.01
N ASP A 110 15.28 5.63 0.64
CA ASP A 110 16.74 5.69 0.73
C ASP A 110 17.43 5.39 -0.61
N ASP A 111 16.72 4.75 -1.55
CA ASP A 111 17.29 4.39 -2.85
C ASP A 111 17.10 5.49 -3.92
N ASN A 112 16.20 6.45 -3.69
CA ASN A 112 15.87 7.51 -4.67
C ASN A 112 17.00 8.52 -4.90
N ASN A 113 18.04 8.54 -4.05
CA ASN A 113 19.23 9.35 -4.30
C ASN A 113 20.12 8.79 -5.43
N ASN A 114 19.92 7.53 -5.83
CA ASN A 114 20.72 6.88 -6.88
C ASN A 114 20.02 6.85 -8.25
N ASP A 115 18.70 6.99 -8.33
CA ASP A 115 17.98 6.93 -9.60
C ASP A 115 18.06 8.23 -10.41
N LYS A 116 18.55 9.34 -9.82
CA LYS A 116 18.96 10.55 -10.57
C LYS A 116 20.24 10.35 -11.39
N ASN A 117 20.98 9.25 -11.21
CA ASN A 117 22.26 8.99 -11.88
C ASN A 117 22.22 7.88 -12.95
N LYS A 118 21.04 7.34 -13.30
CA LYS A 118 20.93 6.27 -14.32
C LYS A 118 20.48 6.74 -15.72
N ASN A 119 20.36 8.04 -15.94
CA ASN A 119 20.13 8.61 -17.27
C ASN A 119 21.33 9.45 -17.74
N LYS A 120 22.52 8.84 -17.83
CA LYS A 120 23.65 9.41 -18.56
C LYS A 120 24.22 8.39 -19.54
#